data_AF-A0A3M1EXX4-F1
#
_entry.id   AF-A0A3M1EXX4-F1
#
_cell.length_a   1.000
_cell.length_b   1.000
_cell.length_c   1.000
_cell.angle_alpha   90.00
_cell.angle_beta   90.00
_cell.angle_gamma   90.00
#
_symmetry.space_group_name_H-M   'P 1'
#
loop_
_entity.id
_entity.type
_entity.pdbx_description
1 polymer ?
#
loop_
_entity_poly.entity_id
_entity_poly.type
_entity_poly.pdbx_seq_one_letter_code
_entity_poly.pdbx_strand_id
1 'polypeptide(L)'
;LLGRSGPFYPLGLRIVFTWPAAVIASSVVALPLMVQSSRAAIASVDPLLERAAGTLGAPPWRVLLDVTLPLARRGIFAGLVLAFARSLGEFGATLMVAGNIPGRTQTLPLAIYDLVQANRMPEANAAVLLMTAVAFGLLFVVNHLERRAAAKRGEHAAG
;
A
#
# COMPACT_ATOMS: atom_id res chain seq x y z
N LEU A 1 11.17 14.56 -22.93
CA LEU A 1 11.26 13.39 -23.85
C LEU A 1 10.16 12.33 -23.65
N LEU A 2 9.16 12.57 -22.79
CA LEU A 2 7.83 11.91 -22.80
C LEU A 2 6.71 12.96 -22.83
N GLY A 3 6.95 14.04 -23.57
CA GLY A 3 6.03 15.17 -23.71
C GLY A 3 5.88 15.52 -25.18
N ARG A 4 4.64 15.90 -25.55
CA ARG A 4 4.12 16.47 -26.81
C ARG A 4 4.52 15.88 -28.18
N SER A 5 5.60 15.11 -28.29
CA SER A 5 6.14 14.59 -29.56
C SER A 5 6.89 13.25 -29.39
N GLY A 6 6.42 12.39 -28.49
CA GLY A 6 6.98 11.04 -28.31
C GLY A 6 6.32 9.97 -29.21
N PRO A 7 7.00 8.85 -29.48
CA PRO A 7 6.52 7.76 -30.35
C PRO A 7 5.23 7.05 -29.87
N PHE A 8 4.79 7.33 -28.64
CA PHE A 8 3.54 6.83 -28.06
C PHE A 8 2.33 7.75 -28.28
N TYR A 9 2.47 8.86 -29.03
CA TYR A 9 1.38 9.75 -29.40
C TYR A 9 0.19 9.07 -30.12
N PRO A 10 0.37 8.09 -31.04
CA PRO A 10 -0.77 7.49 -31.75
C PRO A 10 -1.62 6.51 -30.93
N LEU A 11 -1.20 6.16 -29.70
CA LEU A 11 -1.96 5.25 -28.80
C LEU A 11 -3.01 5.98 -27.94
N GLY A 12 -3.12 7.31 -28.00
CA GLY A 12 -4.14 8.09 -27.27
C GLY A 12 -4.03 8.07 -25.73
N LEU A 13 -3.14 7.26 -25.16
CA LEU A 13 -2.90 7.08 -23.74
C LEU A 13 -2.06 8.24 -23.19
N ARG A 14 -2.70 9.40 -22.98
CA ARG A 14 -2.15 10.49 -22.16
C ARG A 14 -2.17 10.08 -20.69
N ILE A 15 -1.28 9.17 -20.30
CA ILE A 15 -1.15 8.73 -18.91
C ILE A 15 -0.42 9.81 -18.10
N VAL A 16 0.60 10.46 -18.64
CA VAL A 16 1.34 11.53 -17.95
C VAL A 16 0.43 12.75 -17.68
N PHE A 17 0.56 13.36 -16.50
CA PHE A 17 -0.27 14.47 -15.99
C PHE A 17 -1.74 14.15 -15.68
N THR A 18 -2.04 12.88 -15.38
CA THR A 18 -3.39 12.46 -15.00
C THR A 18 -3.42 11.80 -13.62
N TRP A 19 -4.59 11.81 -12.97
CA TRP A 19 -4.76 11.15 -11.68
C TRP A 19 -4.53 9.62 -11.73
N PRO A 20 -4.84 8.89 -12.83
CA PRO A 20 -4.48 7.47 -12.95
C PRO A 20 -2.97 7.24 -12.97
N ALA A 21 -2.20 8.18 -13.54
CA ALA A 21 -0.74 8.15 -13.47
C ALA A 21 -0.22 8.19 -12.03
N ALA A 22 -0.82 9.06 -11.21
CA ALA A 22 -0.49 9.15 -9.78
C ALA A 22 -0.81 7.84 -9.04
N VAL A 23 -1.93 7.19 -9.37
CA VAL A 23 -2.31 5.89 -8.80
C VAL A 23 -1.31 4.80 -9.18
N ILE A 24 -0.89 4.74 -10.45
CA ILE A 24 0.10 3.75 -10.90
C ILE A 24 1.45 4.00 -10.23
N ALA A 25 1.93 5.25 -10.22
CA ALA A 25 3.19 5.61 -9.60
C ALA A 25 3.24 5.24 -8.11
N SER A 26 2.20 5.63 -7.36
CA SER A 26 2.08 5.32 -5.93
C SER A 26 1.91 3.83 -5.65
N SER A 27 1.22 3.09 -6.52
CA SER A 27 1.10 1.63 -6.44
C SER A 27 2.47 0.96 -6.60
N VAL A 28 3.26 1.35 -7.60
CA VAL A 28 4.60 0.77 -7.84
C VAL A 28 5.51 0.96 -6.63
N VAL A 29 5.46 2.13 -5.99
CA VAL A 29 6.25 2.43 -4.79
C VAL A 29 5.78 1.62 -3.57
N ALA A 30 4.48 1.34 -3.47
CA ALA A 30 3.89 0.63 -2.34
C ALA A 30 3.89 -0.91 -2.47
N LEU A 31 3.97 -1.43 -3.71
CA LEU A 31 3.93 -2.86 -4.02
C LEU A 31 4.93 -3.71 -3.22
N PRO A 32 6.21 -3.33 -3.07
CA PRO A 32 7.20 -4.15 -2.35
C PRO A 32 6.80 -4.42 -0.90
N LEU A 33 6.28 -3.41 -0.19
CA LEU A 33 5.83 -3.56 1.19
C LEU A 33 4.61 -4.49 1.29
N MET A 34 3.66 -4.35 0.35
CA MET A 34 2.47 -5.21 0.32
C MET A 34 2.86 -6.67 0.09
N VAL A 35 3.75 -6.93 -0.86
CA VAL A 35 4.23 -8.28 -1.19
C VAL A 35 4.98 -8.88 -0.01
N GLN A 36 5.85 -8.11 0.64
CA GLN A 36 6.63 -8.60 1.78
C GLN A 36 5.74 -9.03 2.94
N SER A 37 4.75 -8.21 3.32
CA SER A 37 3.80 -8.54 4.39
C SER A 37 2.89 -9.71 4.01
N SER A 38 2.36 -9.71 2.78
CA SER A 38 1.47 -10.78 2.30
C SER A 38 2.19 -12.12 2.25
N ARG A 39 3.45 -12.14 1.80
CA ARG A 39 4.29 -13.34 1.81
C ARG A 39 4.54 -13.84 3.22
N ALA A 40 4.84 -12.95 4.17
CA ALA A 40 5.01 -13.34 5.57
C ALA A 40 3.71 -13.92 6.17
N ALA A 41 2.56 -13.34 5.82
CA ALA A 41 1.24 -13.83 6.26
C ALA A 41 0.93 -15.23 5.70
N ILE A 42 1.16 -15.46 4.41
CA ILE A 42 0.95 -16.77 3.77
C ILE A 42 1.92 -17.81 4.35
N ALA A 43 3.20 -17.46 4.50
CA ALA A 43 4.20 -18.34 5.11
C ALA A 43 3.90 -18.67 6.58
N SER A 44 3.03 -17.89 7.23
CA SER A 44 2.55 -18.14 8.57
C SER A 44 1.38 -19.13 8.63
N VAL A 45 0.83 -19.61 7.52
CA VAL A 45 -0.20 -20.66 7.56
C VAL A 45 0.43 -22.00 7.91
N ASP A 46 -0.24 -22.80 8.76
CA ASP A 46 0.23 -24.13 9.13
C ASP A 46 0.12 -25.09 7.92
N PRO A 47 1.24 -25.67 7.44
CA PRO A 47 1.22 -26.63 6.33
C PRO A 47 0.37 -27.87 6.60
N LEU A 48 0.10 -28.22 7.87
CA LEU A 48 -0.75 -29.34 8.23
C LEU A 48 -2.20 -29.13 7.75
N LEU A 49 -2.72 -27.91 7.85
CA LEU A 49 -4.07 -27.57 7.39
C LEU A 49 -4.20 -27.70 5.87
N GLU A 50 -3.17 -27.28 5.14
CA GLU A 50 -3.11 -27.41 3.68
C GLU A 50 -3.04 -28.88 3.23
N ARG A 51 -2.21 -29.68 3.91
CA ARG A 51 -2.09 -31.12 3.66
C ARG A 51 -3.38 -31.87 3.97
N ALA A 52 -4.05 -31.55 5.08
CA ALA A 52 -5.32 -32.15 5.46
C ALA A 52 -6.41 -31.88 4.41
N ALA A 53 -6.50 -30.65 3.90
CA ALA A 53 -7.40 -30.32 2.80
C ALA A 53 -7.07 -31.10 1.52
N GLY A 54 -5.78 -31.27 1.21
CA GLY A 54 -5.33 -32.11 0.10
C GLY A 54 -5.73 -33.59 0.25
N THR A 55 -5.64 -34.16 1.45
CA THR A 55 -6.09 -35.54 1.73
C THR A 55 -7.60 -35.71 1.56
N LEU A 56 -8.38 -34.66 1.82
CA LEU A 56 -9.83 -34.63 1.56
C LEU A 56 -10.17 -34.46 0.06
N GLY A 57 -9.19 -34.49 -0.83
CA GLY A 57 -9.38 -34.38 -2.29
C GLY A 57 -9.49 -32.94 -2.80
N ALA A 58 -9.17 -31.93 -1.99
CA ALA A 58 -9.18 -30.56 -2.46
C ALA A 58 -8.01 -30.31 -3.43
N PRO A 59 -8.26 -29.80 -4.66
CA PRO A 59 -7.20 -29.42 -5.58
C PRO A 59 -6.41 -28.21 -5.04
N PRO A 60 -5.15 -27.98 -5.47
CA PRO A 60 -4.29 -26.93 -4.92
C PRO A 60 -4.88 -25.51 -4.95
N TRP A 61 -5.63 -25.16 -6.00
CA TRP A 61 -6.30 -23.86 -6.10
C TRP A 61 -7.39 -23.68 -5.03
N ARG A 62 -8.05 -24.76 -4.63
CA ARG A 62 -9.09 -24.76 -3.60
C ARG A 62 -8.47 -24.71 -2.21
N VAL A 63 -7.34 -25.38 -1.99
CA VAL A 63 -6.56 -25.23 -0.74
C VAL A 63 -6.13 -23.77 -0.56
N LEU A 64 -5.65 -23.12 -1.63
CA LEU A 64 -5.27 -21.71 -1.60
C LEU A 64 -6.46 -20.80 -1.23
N LEU A 65 -7.61 -20.97 -1.90
CA LEU A 65 -8.79 -20.10 -1.72
C LEU A 65 -9.56 -20.37 -0.42
N ASP A 66 -9.70 -21.63 -0.01
CA ASP A 66 -10.56 -22.02 1.12
C ASP A 66 -9.79 -22.13 2.44
N VAL A 67 -8.45 -22.31 2.40
CA VAL A 67 -7.61 -22.50 3.60
C VAL A 67 -6.60 -21.35 3.72
N THR A 68 -5.63 -21.28 2.81
CA THR A 68 -4.47 -20.40 2.95
C THR A 68 -4.87 -18.92 2.98
N LEU A 69 -5.69 -18.45 2.03
CA LEU A 69 -6.10 -17.05 1.95
C LEU A 69 -6.97 -16.60 3.14
N PRO A 70 -8.01 -17.34 3.57
CA PRO A 70 -8.81 -17.00 4.75
C PRO A 70 -8.01 -16.97 6.06
N LEU A 71 -7.00 -17.84 6.21
CA LEU A 71 -6.11 -17.86 7.36
C LEU A 71 -5.12 -16.68 7.31
N ALA A 72 -4.54 -16.39 6.14
CA ALA A 72 -3.59 -15.29 5.95
C ALA A 72 -4.25 -13.90 5.83
N ARG A 73 -5.58 -13.80 5.70
CA ARG A 73 -6.32 -12.55 5.40
C ARG A 73 -5.97 -11.37 6.30
N ARG A 74 -5.69 -11.63 7.59
CA ARG A 74 -5.34 -10.58 8.56
C ARG A 74 -3.99 -9.97 8.25
N GLY A 75 -3.00 -10.80 7.91
CA GLY A 75 -1.67 -10.32 7.55
C GLY A 75 -1.63 -9.70 6.14
N ILE A 76 -2.44 -10.20 5.21
CA ILE A 76 -2.63 -9.54 3.90
C ILE A 76 -3.25 -8.15 4.08
N PHE A 77 -4.27 -8.03 4.94
CA PHE A 77 -4.88 -6.73 5.25
C PHE A 77 -3.91 -5.78 5.94
N ALA A 78 -3.09 -6.27 6.89
CA ALA A 78 -2.01 -5.48 7.48
C ALA A 78 -1.05 -4.95 6.41
N GLY A 79 -0.61 -5.82 5.48
CA GLY A 79 0.23 -5.44 4.35
C GLY A 79 -0.40 -4.39 3.44
N LEU A 80 -1.69 -4.50 3.17
CA LEU A 80 -2.44 -3.51 2.38
C LEU A 80 -2.45 -2.14 3.07
N VAL A 81 -2.70 -2.09 4.38
CA VAL A 81 -2.72 -0.83 5.13
C VAL A 81 -1.32 -0.22 5.23
N LEU A 82 -0.26 -1.03 5.39
CA LEU A 82 1.13 -0.55 5.34
C LEU A 82 1.48 0.04 3.98
N ALA A 83 1.10 -0.64 2.90
CA ALA A 83 1.30 -0.17 1.54
C ALA A 83 0.53 1.15 1.29
N PHE A 84 -0.69 1.27 1.79
CA PHE A 84 -1.47 2.51 1.74
C PHE A 84 -0.80 3.64 2.54
N ALA A 85 -0.35 3.37 3.77
CA ALA A 85 0.38 4.36 4.57
C ALA A 85 1.66 4.84 3.84
N ARG A 86 2.36 3.93 3.17
CA ARG A 86 3.54 4.26 2.36
C ARG A 86 3.19 5.09 1.12
N SER A 87 2.07 4.82 0.47
CA SER A 87 1.64 5.54 -0.74
C SER A 87 1.16 6.96 -0.43
N LEU A 88 0.56 7.21 0.74
CA LEU A 88 0.21 8.55 1.21
C LEU A 88 1.44 9.46 1.27
N GLY A 89 2.57 8.92 1.70
CA GLY A 89 3.86 9.61 1.76
C GLY A 89 4.52 9.83 0.41
N GLU A 90 3.91 9.42 -0.72
CA GLU A 90 4.55 9.57 -2.00
C GLU A 90 4.37 10.97 -2.61
N PHE A 91 5.53 11.60 -2.84
CA PHE A 91 5.73 12.89 -3.44
C PHE A 91 6.49 12.79 -4.78
N GLY A 92 7.58 12.02 -4.84
CA GLY A 92 8.57 12.07 -5.93
C GLY A 92 8.04 11.53 -7.24
N ALA A 93 7.61 10.27 -7.27
CA ALA A 93 7.06 9.66 -8.49
C ALA A 93 5.77 10.34 -8.93
N THR A 94 4.93 10.79 -7.99
CA THR A 94 3.71 11.54 -8.31
C THR A 94 4.03 12.86 -8.99
N LEU A 95 4.97 13.65 -8.47
CA LEU A 95 5.39 14.90 -9.09
C LEU A 95 5.97 14.66 -10.50
N MET A 96 6.79 13.62 -10.66
CA MET A 96 7.43 13.31 -11.95
C MET A 96 6.43 12.84 -13.02
N VAL A 97 5.39 12.10 -12.63
CA VAL A 97 4.47 11.44 -13.58
C VAL A 97 3.14 12.19 -13.73
N ALA A 98 2.54 12.66 -12.65
CA ALA A 98 1.24 13.35 -12.64
C ALA A 98 1.38 14.88 -12.57
N GLY A 99 2.57 15.39 -12.28
CA GLY A 99 2.80 16.82 -12.06
C GLY A 99 2.06 17.36 -10.84
N ASN A 100 2.07 18.67 -10.70
CA ASN A 100 1.35 19.38 -9.65
C ASN A 100 0.34 20.35 -10.25
N ILE A 101 -0.85 19.85 -10.56
CA ILE A 101 -1.95 20.66 -11.11
C ILE A 101 -3.00 20.85 -10.01
N PRO A 102 -3.16 22.07 -9.46
CA PRO A 102 -4.16 22.35 -8.43
C PRO A 102 -5.56 21.94 -8.86
N GLY A 103 -6.28 21.25 -7.96
CA GLY A 103 -7.64 20.76 -8.23
C GLY A 103 -7.76 19.58 -9.20
N ARG A 104 -6.64 19.02 -9.69
CA ARG A 104 -6.65 17.85 -10.61
C ARG A 104 -5.72 16.72 -10.18
N THR A 105 -4.46 17.02 -9.93
CA THR A 105 -3.42 16.02 -9.60
C THR A 105 -2.64 16.37 -8.34
N GLN A 106 -2.95 17.50 -7.70
CA GLN A 106 -2.32 17.92 -6.46
C GLN A 106 -2.68 16.98 -5.31
N THR A 107 -1.67 16.30 -4.77
CA THR A 107 -1.76 15.49 -3.56
C THR A 107 -1.37 16.33 -2.34
N LEU A 108 -1.69 15.85 -1.14
CA LEU A 108 -1.31 16.50 0.13
C LEU A 108 0.20 16.82 0.21
N PRO A 109 1.12 15.90 -0.14
CA PRO A 109 2.56 16.19 -0.20
C PRO A 109 2.92 17.32 -1.17
N LEU A 110 2.26 17.37 -2.33
CA LEU A 110 2.49 18.42 -3.33
C LEU A 110 2.00 19.78 -2.81
N ALA A 111 0.85 19.82 -2.14
CA ALA A 111 0.35 21.04 -1.51
C ALA A 111 1.28 21.55 -0.40
N ILE A 112 1.83 20.65 0.43
CA ILE A 112 2.83 21.01 1.45
C ILE A 112 4.06 21.62 0.79
N TYR A 113 4.56 21.01 -0.29
CA TYR A 113 5.70 21.55 -1.05
C TYR A 113 5.42 22.96 -1.57
N ASP A 114 4.25 23.20 -2.17
CA ASP A 114 3.87 24.53 -2.65
C ASP A 114 3.79 25.56 -1.52
N LEU A 115 3.23 25.19 -0.35
CA LEU A 115 3.13 26.08 0.80
C LEU A 115 4.50 26.48 1.33
N VAL A 116 5.45 25.54 1.38
CA VAL A 116 6.85 25.83 1.75
C VAL A 116 7.49 26.76 0.73
N GLN A 117 7.33 26.49 -0.58
CA GLN A 117 7.86 27.34 -1.65
C GLN A 117 7.26 28.75 -1.64
N ALA A 118 6.00 28.90 -1.22
CA ALA A 118 5.31 30.17 -1.03
C ALA A 118 5.65 30.87 0.30
N ASN A 119 6.57 30.32 1.09
CA ASN A 119 6.95 30.81 2.43
C ASN A 119 5.77 30.87 3.43
N ARG A 120 4.72 30.06 3.23
CA ARG A 120 3.53 29.95 4.09
C ARG A 120 3.73 28.86 5.15
N MET A 121 4.80 29.00 5.93
CA MET A 121 5.25 28.01 6.92
C MET A 121 4.18 27.58 7.94
N PRO A 122 3.32 28.47 8.49
CA PRO A 122 2.30 28.06 9.45
C PRO A 122 1.32 27.03 8.89
N GLU A 123 0.90 27.21 7.63
CA GLU A 123 -0.03 26.32 6.94
C GLU A 123 0.63 25.02 6.54
N ALA A 124 1.88 25.10 6.05
CA ALA A 124 2.69 23.92 5.75
C ALA A 124 2.86 23.04 7.00
N ASN A 125 3.17 23.65 8.15
CA ASN A 125 3.36 22.94 9.42
C ASN A 125 2.07 22.24 9.87
N ALA A 126 0.92 22.91 9.76
CA ALA A 126 -0.38 22.32 10.10
C ALA A 126 -0.69 21.10 9.20
N ALA A 127 -0.47 21.22 7.90
CA ALA A 127 -0.68 20.13 6.95
C ALA A 127 0.28 18.94 7.19
N VAL A 128 1.55 19.22 7.50
CA VAL A 128 2.52 18.18 7.88
C VAL A 128 2.11 17.47 9.16
N LEU A 129 1.73 18.20 10.21
CA LEU A 129 1.28 17.61 11.47
C LEU A 129 0.07 16.68 11.27
N LEU A 130 -0.91 17.13 10.50
CA LEU A 130 -2.08 16.31 10.15
C LEU A 130 -1.66 15.03 9.41
N MET A 131 -0.81 15.16 8.40
CA MET A 131 -0.34 14.03 7.60
C MET A 131 0.47 13.03 8.44
N THR A 132 1.34 13.53 9.31
CA THR A 132 2.11 12.73 10.26
C THR A 132 1.18 12.01 11.24
N ALA A 133 0.18 12.68 11.82
CA ALA A 133 -0.78 12.05 12.72
C ALA A 133 -1.56 10.91 12.06
N VAL A 134 -2.01 11.11 10.81
CA VAL A 134 -2.69 10.08 10.02
C VAL A 134 -1.77 8.88 9.76
N ALA A 135 -0.51 9.13 9.36
CA ALA A 135 0.46 8.07 9.10
C ALA A 135 0.77 7.26 10.37
N PHE A 136 1.02 7.92 11.50
CA PHE A 136 1.24 7.26 12.79
C PHE A 136 0.01 6.47 13.24
N GLY A 137 -1.20 7.02 13.08
CA GLY A 137 -2.44 6.32 13.41
C GLY A 137 -2.61 5.03 12.60
N LEU A 138 -2.37 5.08 11.29
CA LEU A 138 -2.42 3.90 10.42
C LEU A 138 -1.37 2.85 10.81
N LEU A 139 -0.12 3.27 11.01
CA LEU A 139 0.95 2.36 11.42
C LEU A 139 0.69 1.72 12.79
N PHE A 140 0.16 2.50 13.74
CA PHE A 140 -0.20 2.01 15.06
C PHE A 140 -1.29 0.93 14.97
N VAL A 141 -2.35 1.17 14.19
CA VAL A 141 -3.42 0.20 13.96
C VAL A 141 -2.87 -1.09 13.35
N VAL A 142 -2.01 -0.99 12.34
CA VAL A 142 -1.42 -2.19 11.71
C VAL A 142 -0.54 -2.96 12.68
N ASN A 143 0.40 -2.29 13.35
CA ASN A 143 1.31 -2.94 14.28
C ASN A 143 0.54 -3.64 15.41
N HIS A 144 -0.53 -3.02 15.89
CA HIS A 144 -1.40 -3.63 16.92
C HIS A 144 -2.14 -4.86 16.41
N LEU A 145 -2.66 -4.84 15.18
CA LEU A 145 -3.32 -5.99 14.56
C LEU A 145 -2.34 -7.16 14.32
N GLU A 146 -1.12 -6.87 13.88
CA GLU A 146 -0.06 -7.86 13.68
C GLU A 146 0.38 -8.49 15.01
N ARG A 147 0.61 -7.66 16.05
CA ARG A 147 0.97 -8.14 17.40
C ARG A 147 -0.10 -9.04 18.00
N ARG A 148 -1.39 -8.69 17.84
CA ARG A 148 -2.50 -9.54 18.29
C ARG A 148 -2.58 -10.87 17.55
N ALA A 149 -2.26 -10.88 16.26
CA ALA A 149 -2.19 -12.11 15.49
C ALA A 149 -1.02 -13.00 15.94
N ALA A 150 0.13 -12.41 16.27
CA ALA A 150 1.30 -13.12 16.81
C ALA A 150 1.06 -13.67 18.23
N ALA A 151 0.43 -12.89 19.12
CA ALA A 151 0.17 -13.28 20.50
C ALA A 151 -0.77 -14.49 20.63
N LYS A 152 -1.86 -14.52 19.85
CA LYS A 152 -2.80 -15.67 19.82
C LYS A 152 -2.15 -16.98 19.37
N ARG A 153 -1.01 -16.89 18.68
CA ARG A 153 -0.25 -18.02 18.16
C ARG A 153 0.67 -18.64 19.20
N GLY A 154 1.18 -17.82 20.13
CA GLY A 154 1.98 -18.30 21.27
C GLY A 154 1.15 -19.03 22.31
N GLU A 155 -0.10 -18.63 22.54
CA GLU A 155 -1.01 -19.32 23.48
C GLU A 155 -1.40 -20.73 23.01
N HIS A 156 -1.57 -20.98 21.71
CA HIS A 156 -1.92 -22.31 21.18
C HIS A 156 -0.72 -23.28 21.08
N ALA A 157 0.51 -22.78 21.13
CA ALA A 157 1.72 -23.63 21.11
C ALA A 157 2.19 -24.02 22.52
N ALA A 158 1.60 -23.45 23.57
CA ALA A 158 1.99 -23.62 24.96
C ALA A 158 0.95 -24.39 25.82
N GLY A 159 -0.16 -24.82 25.22
CA GLY A 159 -1.18 -25.68 25.85
C GLY A 159 -1.35 -26.98 25.09
#